data_AF-A0A535UUI9-F1
#
_entry.id   AF-A0A535UUI9-F1
#
_cell.length_a   1.000
_cell.length_b   1.000
_cell.length_c   1.000
_cell.angle_alpha   90.00
_cell.angle_beta   90.00
_cell.angle_gamma   90.00
#
_symmetry.space_group_name_H-M   'P 1'
#
loop_
_entity.id
_entity.type
_entity.pdbx_description
1 polymer ?
#
loop_
_entity_poly.entity_id
_entity_poly.type
_entity_poly.pdbx_seq_one_letter_code
_entity_poly.pdbx_strand_id
1 'polypeptide(L)'
;MSQTPSTAVGQVSADGQFRWDGVQWVPIPRGQREPTSWTRPMQLGAAALFAAEAIYSTVTSLIFINHDSMLRALQAQGTRFPSGTDVDTVVNIAIGFAIGAVIFFAVLELIAAIGSYLGWRWMFWAALVLFGLGGLGAFGNLGTLARPSTSPIPIAAVAVSELLSVASLALFVWLLVGLIKFGPWAMKKPGA
;
A
#
# COMPACT_ATOMS: atom_id res chain seq x y z
N MET A 1 17.69 -31.48 45.93
CA MET A 1 18.44 -30.40 45.25
C MET A 1 17.50 -29.74 44.26
N SER A 2 16.97 -28.58 44.61
CA SER A 2 16.08 -27.79 43.75
C SER A 2 16.93 -27.00 42.77
N GLN A 3 16.92 -27.38 41.48
CA GLN A 3 17.52 -26.57 40.42
C GLN A 3 16.69 -25.29 40.31
N THR A 4 17.25 -24.16 40.73
CA THR A 4 16.68 -22.85 40.44
C THR A 4 16.69 -22.69 38.92
N PRO A 5 15.55 -22.45 38.25
CA PRO A 5 15.55 -22.26 36.81
C PRO A 5 16.44 -21.05 36.51
N SER A 6 17.53 -21.25 35.76
CA SER A 6 18.40 -20.15 35.34
C SER A 6 17.57 -19.23 34.46
N THR A 7 17.18 -18.07 34.98
CA THR A 7 16.45 -17.07 34.21
C THR A 7 17.36 -16.55 33.10
N ALA A 8 17.02 -16.86 31.86
CA ALA A 8 17.79 -16.40 30.71
C ALA A 8 17.59 -14.89 30.54
N VAL A 9 18.66 -14.16 30.18
CA VAL A 9 18.55 -12.75 29.81
C VAL A 9 17.53 -12.60 28.68
N GLY A 10 16.60 -11.65 28.82
CA GLY A 10 15.50 -11.44 27.88
C GLY A 10 14.25 -12.28 28.15
N GLN A 11 14.27 -13.18 29.13
CA GLN A 11 13.08 -13.91 29.55
C GLN A 11 11.99 -12.93 30.01
N VAL A 12 10.79 -13.11 29.49
CA VAL A 12 9.61 -12.33 29.88
C VAL A 12 8.87 -13.08 30.98
N SER A 13 8.37 -12.34 31.98
CA SER A 13 7.61 -12.89 33.09
C SER A 13 6.30 -13.52 32.60
N ALA A 14 5.74 -14.44 33.37
CA ALA A 14 4.50 -15.15 32.99
C ALA A 14 3.30 -14.21 32.77
N ASP A 15 3.30 -13.05 33.42
CA ASP A 15 2.29 -11.99 33.27
C ASP A 15 2.61 -10.99 32.14
N GLY A 16 3.75 -11.13 31.46
CA GLY A 16 4.17 -10.27 30.35
C GLY A 16 4.58 -8.85 30.74
N GLN A 17 4.67 -8.55 32.04
CA GLN A 17 4.91 -7.18 32.52
C GLN A 17 6.39 -6.85 32.73
N PHE A 18 7.23 -7.86 32.94
CA PHE A 18 8.64 -7.69 33.26
C PHE A 18 9.52 -8.51 32.32
N ARG A 19 10.74 -8.01 32.09
CA ARG A 19 11.80 -8.70 31.36
C ARG A 19 13.03 -8.81 32.23
N TRP A 20 13.61 -10.01 32.30
CA TRP A 20 14.85 -10.27 33.03
C TRP A 20 16.03 -9.66 32.26
N ASP A 21 16.75 -8.74 32.89
CA ASP A 21 17.93 -8.10 32.29
C ASP A 21 19.25 -8.85 32.59
N GLY A 22 19.18 -9.94 33.36
CA GLY A 22 20.34 -10.70 33.84
C GLY A 22 20.62 -10.52 35.33
N VAL A 23 20.06 -9.47 35.95
CA VAL A 23 20.25 -9.13 37.36
C VAL A 23 18.90 -8.96 38.08
N GLN A 24 17.92 -8.35 37.41
CA GLN A 24 16.60 -8.05 37.95
C GLN A 24 15.49 -8.09 36.89
N TRP A 25 14.24 -8.14 37.37
CA TRP A 25 13.05 -7.99 36.54
C TRP A 25 12.77 -6.51 36.29
N VAL A 26 12.91 -6.06 35.04
CA VAL A 26 12.68 -4.67 34.64
C VAL A 26 11.31 -4.54 33.96
N PRO A 27 10.49 -3.52 34.28
CA PRO A 27 9.20 -3.32 33.64
C PRO A 27 9.31 -3.13 32.12
N ILE A 28 8.40 -3.76 31.38
CA ILE A 28 8.31 -3.58 29.93
C ILE A 28 7.43 -2.35 29.64
N PRO A 29 7.93 -1.34 28.90
CA PRO A 29 7.14 -0.19 28.50
C PRO A 29 5.81 -0.58 27.85
N ARG A 30 4.73 0.07 28.28
CA ARG A 30 3.38 -0.19 27.75
C ARG A 30 3.37 0.02 26.24
N GLY A 31 2.79 -0.95 25.53
CA GLY A 31 2.67 -0.90 24.08
C GLY A 31 3.94 -1.30 23.33
N GLN A 32 5.03 -1.69 24.01
CA GLN A 32 6.16 -2.33 23.34
C GLN A 32 5.68 -3.60 22.63
N ARG A 33 6.14 -3.80 21.40
CA ARG A 33 5.88 -5.00 20.60
C ARG A 33 7.21 -5.50 20.05
N GLU A 34 7.30 -6.79 19.84
CA GLU A 34 8.52 -7.44 19.38
C GLU A 34 8.34 -7.89 17.93
N PRO A 35 9.32 -7.62 17.05
CA PRO A 35 9.27 -8.08 15.68
C PRO A 35 9.30 -9.60 15.64
N THR A 36 8.52 -10.17 14.71
CA THR A 36 8.62 -11.58 14.35
C THR A 36 9.42 -11.72 13.07
N SER A 37 9.66 -12.96 12.62
CA SER A 37 10.27 -13.22 11.31
C SER A 37 9.45 -12.64 10.14
N TRP A 38 8.17 -12.30 10.35
CA TRP A 38 7.28 -11.74 9.33
C TRP A 38 7.31 -10.21 9.28
N THR A 39 7.76 -9.55 10.35
CA THR A 39 7.67 -8.09 10.48
C THR A 39 8.44 -7.36 9.37
N ARG A 40 9.73 -7.68 9.18
CA ARG A 40 10.54 -7.01 8.15
C ARG A 40 10.11 -7.35 6.72
N PRO A 41 9.85 -8.62 6.37
CA PRO A 41 9.34 -8.95 5.05
C PRO A 41 8.04 -8.23 4.70
N MET A 42 7.08 -8.14 5.64
CA MET A 42 5.83 -7.41 5.42
C MET A 42 6.04 -5.92 5.20
N GLN A 43 6.87 -5.28 6.02
CA GLN A 43 7.19 -3.85 5.89
C GLN A 43 7.85 -3.55 4.53
N LEU A 44 8.78 -4.40 4.11
CA LEU A 44 9.46 -4.26 2.82
C LEU A 44 8.53 -4.56 1.64
N GLY A 45 7.68 -5.59 1.75
CA GLY A 45 6.70 -5.91 0.72
C GLY A 45 5.72 -4.77 0.50
N ALA A 46 5.16 -4.22 1.58
CA ALA A 46 4.29 -3.04 1.53
C ALA A 46 5.02 -1.83 0.93
N ALA A 47 6.24 -1.54 1.40
CA ALA A 47 7.01 -0.42 0.90
C ALA A 47 7.34 -0.53 -0.59
N ALA A 48 7.74 -1.73 -1.04
CA ALA A 48 8.06 -2.01 -2.43
C ALA A 48 6.84 -1.86 -3.33
N LEU A 49 5.68 -2.37 -2.90
CA LEU A 49 4.46 -2.25 -3.72
C LEU A 49 4.00 -0.80 -3.82
N PHE A 50 3.96 -0.04 -2.72
CA PHE A 50 3.62 1.39 -2.79
C PHE A 50 4.56 2.17 -3.72
N ALA A 51 5.87 1.90 -3.65
CA ALA A 51 6.82 2.55 -4.54
C ALA A 51 6.59 2.14 -6.01
N ALA A 52 6.27 0.86 -6.27
CA ALA A 52 5.99 0.37 -7.62
C ALA A 52 4.70 0.99 -8.19
N GLU A 53 3.65 1.11 -7.37
CA GLU A 53 2.39 1.78 -7.74
C GLU A 53 2.62 3.25 -8.07
N ALA A 54 3.40 3.98 -7.27
CA ALA A 54 3.75 5.38 -7.53
C ALA A 54 4.53 5.58 -8.83
N ILE A 55 5.51 4.72 -9.08
CA ILE A 55 6.30 4.74 -10.31
C ILE A 55 5.39 4.43 -11.50
N TYR A 56 4.60 3.36 -11.40
CA TYR A 56 3.73 2.92 -12.47
C TYR A 56 2.66 3.98 -12.82
N SER A 57 1.98 4.53 -11.82
CA SER A 57 0.95 5.57 -12.01
C SER A 57 1.54 6.82 -12.65
N THR A 58 2.72 7.26 -12.19
CA THR A 58 3.42 8.42 -12.73
C THR A 58 3.87 8.20 -14.18
N VAL A 59 4.56 7.08 -14.47
CA VAL A 59 5.05 6.77 -15.82
C VAL A 59 3.90 6.64 -16.81
N THR A 60 2.85 5.89 -16.43
CA THR A 60 1.66 5.70 -17.28
C THR A 60 0.98 7.05 -17.56
N SER A 61 0.88 7.90 -16.55
CA SER A 61 0.30 9.23 -16.69
C SER A 61 1.12 10.13 -17.61
N LEU A 62 2.44 10.15 -17.48
CA LEU A 62 3.33 10.95 -18.32
C LEU A 62 3.31 10.51 -19.80
N ILE A 63 3.11 9.22 -20.05
CA ILE A 63 3.05 8.68 -21.42
C ILE A 63 1.67 8.92 -22.04
N PHE A 64 0.59 8.68 -21.30
CA PHE A 64 -0.75 8.58 -21.88
C PHE A 64 -1.66 9.78 -21.60
N ILE A 65 -1.39 10.64 -20.62
CA ILE A 65 -2.17 11.87 -20.42
C ILE A 65 -1.61 12.94 -21.35
N ASN A 66 -2.36 13.21 -22.41
CA ASN A 66 -2.09 14.24 -23.41
C ASN A 66 -3.42 14.80 -23.93
N HIS A 67 -3.37 15.80 -24.81
CA HIS A 67 -4.56 16.45 -25.33
C HIS A 67 -5.52 15.46 -26.00
N ASP A 68 -5.04 14.64 -26.93
CA ASP A 68 -5.86 13.70 -27.69
C ASP A 68 -6.53 12.64 -26.80
N SER A 69 -5.82 12.12 -25.79
CA SER A 69 -6.39 11.15 -24.87
C SER A 69 -7.41 11.77 -23.94
N MET A 70 -7.17 12.99 -23.46
CA MET A 70 -8.09 13.72 -22.60
C MET A 70 -9.35 14.15 -23.35
N LEU A 71 -9.21 14.67 -24.57
CA LEU A 71 -10.35 15.03 -25.42
C LEU A 71 -11.25 13.82 -25.68
N ARG A 72 -10.65 12.67 -26.05
CA ARG A 72 -11.38 11.42 -26.23
C ARG A 72 -12.08 10.98 -24.95
N ALA A 73 -11.44 11.10 -23.79
CA ALA A 73 -12.04 10.76 -22.50
C ALA A 73 -13.26 11.64 -22.17
N LEU A 74 -13.16 12.97 -22.36
CA LEU A 74 -14.25 13.91 -22.14
C LEU A 74 -15.44 13.64 -23.07
N GLN A 75 -15.17 13.35 -24.35
CA GLN A 75 -16.21 12.99 -25.32
C GLN A 75 -16.89 11.66 -24.96
N ALA A 76 -16.12 10.65 -24.54
CA ALA A 76 -16.64 9.35 -24.12
C ALA A 76 -17.53 9.46 -22.86
N GLN A 77 -17.25 10.40 -21.97
CA GLN A 77 -18.09 10.72 -20.81
C GLN A 77 -19.35 11.54 -21.17
N GLY A 78 -19.52 11.91 -22.44
CA GLY A 78 -20.64 12.72 -22.89
C GLY A 78 -20.57 14.16 -22.41
N THR A 79 -19.39 14.66 -22.06
CA THR A 79 -19.20 16.06 -21.66
C THR A 79 -19.57 16.98 -22.81
N ARG A 80 -20.62 17.79 -22.61
CA ARG A 80 -21.04 18.81 -23.59
C ARG A 80 -20.35 20.13 -23.25
N PHE A 81 -19.51 20.60 -24.17
CA PHE A 81 -18.86 21.91 -24.04
C PHE A 81 -19.88 23.04 -24.26
N PRO A 82 -20.01 24.02 -23.36
CA PRO A 82 -20.89 25.16 -23.56
C PRO A 82 -20.51 25.93 -24.83
N SER A 83 -21.51 26.39 -25.59
CA SER A 83 -21.31 27.16 -26.82
C SER A 83 -20.43 28.39 -26.57
N GLY A 84 -19.37 28.56 -27.36
CA GLY A 84 -18.40 29.65 -27.20
C GLY A 84 -17.23 29.35 -26.26
N THR A 85 -17.18 28.17 -25.65
CA THR A 85 -16.04 27.70 -24.86
C THR A 85 -14.95 27.15 -25.79
N ASP A 86 -13.72 27.61 -25.59
CA ASP A 86 -12.55 27.02 -26.25
C ASP A 86 -12.27 25.61 -25.67
N VAL A 87 -12.33 24.61 -26.55
CA VAL A 87 -12.11 23.20 -26.18
C VAL A 87 -10.69 22.99 -25.66
N ASP A 88 -9.71 23.68 -26.24
CA ASP A 88 -8.30 23.53 -25.85
C ASP A 88 -8.08 24.01 -24.41
N THR A 89 -8.71 25.11 -24.03
CA THR A 89 -8.70 25.60 -22.64
C THR A 89 -9.27 24.56 -21.66
N VAL A 90 -10.40 23.92 -21.99
CA VAL A 90 -11.02 22.91 -21.10
C VAL A 90 -10.13 21.66 -20.99
N VAL A 91 -9.59 21.18 -22.10
CA VAL A 91 -8.70 20.02 -22.13
C VAL A 91 -7.42 20.29 -21.33
N ASN A 92 -6.80 21.45 -21.48
CA ASN A 92 -5.59 21.82 -20.74
C ASN A 92 -5.83 21.92 -19.23
N ILE A 93 -6.99 22.46 -18.81
CA ILE A 93 -7.40 22.47 -17.40
C ILE A 93 -7.54 21.03 -16.89
N ALA A 94 -8.23 20.17 -17.63
CA ALA A 94 -8.43 18.77 -17.24
C ALA A 94 -7.11 17.99 -17.13
N ILE A 95 -6.17 18.21 -18.05
CA ILE A 95 -4.80 17.67 -17.96
C ILE A 95 -4.09 18.18 -16.72
N GLY A 96 -4.16 19.49 -16.44
CA GLY A 96 -3.58 20.08 -15.24
C GLY A 96 -4.10 19.44 -13.96
N PHE A 97 -5.41 19.22 -13.86
CA PHE A 97 -6.02 18.49 -12.73
C PHE A 97 -5.56 17.03 -12.67
N ALA A 98 -5.51 16.34 -13.81
CA ALA A 98 -5.11 14.94 -13.85
C ALA A 98 -3.64 14.77 -13.41
N ILE A 99 -2.73 15.58 -13.93
CA ILE A 99 -1.31 15.60 -13.52
C ILE A 99 -1.18 15.98 -12.04
N GLY A 100 -1.92 17.00 -11.58
CA GLY A 100 -1.94 17.41 -10.18
C GLY A 100 -2.38 16.27 -9.24
N ALA A 101 -3.42 15.53 -9.63
CA ALA A 101 -3.89 14.36 -8.89
C ALA A 101 -2.82 13.25 -8.86
N VAL A 102 -2.18 12.95 -9.99
CA VAL A 102 -1.11 11.94 -10.08
C VAL A 102 0.06 12.30 -9.16
N ILE A 103 0.53 13.56 -9.18
CA ILE A 103 1.60 14.02 -8.29
C ILE A 103 1.18 13.89 -6.83
N PHE A 104 -0.03 14.31 -6.49
CA PHE A 104 -0.56 14.22 -5.13
C PHE A 104 -0.57 12.76 -4.62
N PHE A 105 -1.13 11.84 -5.40
CA PHE A 105 -1.17 10.43 -5.03
C PHE A 105 0.21 9.79 -4.99
N ALA A 106 1.09 10.08 -5.95
CA ALA A 106 2.47 9.59 -5.95
C ALA A 106 3.22 10.02 -4.68
N VAL A 107 3.04 11.27 -4.22
CA VAL A 107 3.64 11.73 -2.96
C VAL A 107 3.08 10.96 -1.76
N LEU A 108 1.77 10.74 -1.72
CA LEU A 108 1.15 9.94 -0.64
C LEU A 108 1.65 8.50 -0.63
N GLU A 109 1.77 7.86 -1.78
CA GLU A 109 2.29 6.50 -1.93
C GLU A 109 3.77 6.42 -1.52
N LEU A 110 4.59 7.43 -1.83
CA LEU A 110 5.97 7.51 -1.35
C LEU A 110 6.04 7.66 0.18
N ILE A 111 5.17 8.48 0.78
CA ILE A 111 5.06 8.57 2.24
C ILE A 111 4.62 7.23 2.84
N ALA A 112 3.69 6.53 2.18
CA ALA A 112 3.25 5.21 2.58
C ALA A 112 4.37 4.17 2.50
N ALA A 113 5.20 4.23 1.45
CA ALA A 113 6.37 3.39 1.27
C ALA A 113 7.40 3.63 2.38
N ILE A 114 7.74 4.89 2.66
CA ILE A 114 8.67 5.27 3.73
C ILE A 114 8.11 4.84 5.09
N GLY A 115 6.84 5.15 5.38
CA GLY A 115 6.20 4.78 6.64
C GLY A 115 6.14 3.27 6.87
N SER A 116 5.93 2.49 5.80
CA SER A 116 5.96 1.03 5.85
C SER A 116 7.39 0.52 6.09
N TYR A 117 8.39 1.06 5.38
CA TYR A 117 9.80 0.71 5.56
C TYR A 117 10.31 0.98 6.99
N LEU A 118 9.91 2.13 7.55
CA LEU A 118 10.24 2.54 8.92
C LEU A 118 9.37 1.84 9.98
N GLY A 119 8.35 1.06 9.57
CA GLY A 119 7.49 0.32 10.48
C GLY A 119 6.55 1.18 11.31
N TRP A 120 6.12 2.34 10.80
CA TRP A 120 5.18 3.21 11.50
C TRP A 120 3.88 2.49 11.80
N ARG A 121 3.47 2.46 13.07
CA ARG A 121 2.32 1.66 13.51
C ARG A 121 1.00 2.09 12.90
N TRP A 122 0.80 3.39 12.70
CA TRP A 122 -0.41 3.90 12.05
C TRP A 122 -0.42 3.59 10.55
N MET A 123 0.75 3.56 9.91
CA MET A 123 0.89 3.25 8.49
C MET A 123 0.44 1.83 8.17
N PHE A 124 0.54 0.90 9.12
CA PHE A 124 -0.03 -0.44 8.95
C PHE A 124 -1.52 -0.40 8.57
N TRP A 125 -2.30 0.46 9.24
CA TRP A 125 -3.74 0.56 9.00
C TRP A 125 -4.06 1.22 7.67
N ALA A 126 -3.30 2.26 7.33
CA ALA A 126 -3.37 2.88 6.00
C ALA A 126 -3.05 1.83 4.92
N ALA A 127 -1.95 1.08 5.07
CA ALA A 127 -1.56 0.02 4.15
C ALA A 127 -2.62 -1.07 4.01
N LEU A 128 -3.20 -1.52 5.12
CA LEU A 128 -4.26 -2.52 5.10
C LEU A 128 -5.49 -2.05 4.30
N VAL A 129 -5.92 -0.81 4.50
CA VAL A 129 -7.07 -0.25 3.76
C VAL A 129 -6.73 -0.03 2.29
N LEU A 130 -5.59 0.60 2.01
CA LEU A 130 -5.17 0.93 0.65
C LEU A 130 -4.96 -0.32 -0.19
N PHE A 131 -4.29 -1.35 0.35
CA PHE A 131 -4.12 -2.60 -0.39
C PHE A 131 -5.42 -3.38 -0.54
N GLY A 132 -6.35 -3.27 0.41
CA GLY A 132 -7.69 -3.83 0.27
C GLY A 132 -8.48 -3.17 -0.87
N LEU A 133 -8.42 -1.84 -0.96
CA LEU A 133 -9.08 -1.08 -2.05
C LEU A 133 -8.39 -1.30 -3.40
N GLY A 134 -7.06 -1.24 -3.44
CA GLY A 134 -6.28 -1.53 -4.66
C GLY A 134 -6.49 -2.96 -5.15
N GLY A 135 -6.68 -3.91 -4.23
CA GLY A 135 -7.00 -5.30 -4.54
C GLY A 135 -8.33 -5.49 -5.28
N LEU A 136 -9.28 -4.55 -5.17
CA LEU A 136 -10.53 -4.59 -5.96
C LEU A 136 -10.26 -4.42 -7.47
N GLY A 137 -9.15 -3.77 -7.82
CA GLY A 137 -8.69 -3.61 -9.20
C GLY A 137 -8.41 -4.94 -9.90
N ALA A 138 -8.11 -6.01 -9.15
CA ALA A 138 -7.77 -7.35 -9.67
C ALA A 138 -8.96 -8.07 -10.35
N PHE A 139 -10.13 -7.45 -10.36
CA PHE A 139 -11.29 -7.91 -11.09
C PHE A 139 -11.77 -6.87 -12.12
N GLY A 140 -11.24 -5.65 -12.05
CA GLY A 140 -11.70 -4.50 -12.83
C GLY A 140 -11.27 -4.56 -14.29
N ASN A 141 -10.06 -5.04 -14.59
CA ASN A 141 -9.55 -5.03 -15.96
C ASN A 141 -9.77 -6.35 -16.72
N LEU A 142 -10.34 -7.38 -16.09
CA LEU A 142 -10.54 -8.69 -16.73
C LEU A 142 -11.35 -8.60 -18.03
N GLY A 143 -12.36 -7.73 -18.08
CA GLY A 143 -13.15 -7.48 -19.29
C GLY A 143 -12.33 -6.85 -20.43
N THR A 144 -11.47 -5.88 -20.09
CA THR A 144 -10.57 -5.21 -21.05
C THR A 144 -9.46 -6.14 -21.53
N LEU A 145 -8.94 -6.99 -20.65
CA LEU A 145 -7.95 -8.02 -21.01
C LEU A 145 -8.53 -9.09 -21.94
N ALA A 146 -9.80 -9.49 -21.73
CA ALA A 146 -10.48 -10.42 -22.61
C ALA A 146 -10.85 -9.83 -23.97
N ARG A 147 -10.97 -8.49 -24.06
CA ARG A 147 -11.32 -7.76 -25.29
C ARG A 147 -10.41 -6.54 -25.47
N PRO A 148 -9.14 -6.74 -25.87
CA PRO A 148 -8.15 -5.66 -25.91
C PRO A 148 -8.54 -4.45 -26.78
N SER A 149 -9.40 -4.65 -27.78
CA SER A 149 -9.86 -3.60 -28.69
C SER A 149 -10.73 -2.53 -28.02
N THR A 150 -11.19 -2.73 -26.79
CA THR A 150 -11.98 -1.74 -26.04
C THR A 150 -11.14 -0.84 -25.14
N SER A 151 -9.82 -1.09 -25.05
CA SER A 151 -8.94 -0.37 -24.14
C SER A 151 -8.52 1.01 -24.67
N PRO A 152 -8.61 2.07 -23.85
CA PRO A 152 -8.09 3.40 -24.21
C PRO A 152 -6.56 3.51 -24.08
N ILE A 153 -5.91 2.55 -23.40
CA ILE A 153 -4.45 2.47 -23.21
C ILE A 153 -3.90 1.13 -23.73
N PRO A 154 -2.60 1.02 -24.02
CA PRO A 154 -2.01 -0.24 -24.47
C PRO A 154 -2.27 -1.41 -23.52
N ILE A 155 -2.60 -2.57 -24.09
CA ILE A 155 -2.97 -3.76 -23.30
C ILE A 155 -1.86 -4.21 -22.33
N ALA A 156 -0.60 -3.94 -22.67
CA ALA A 156 0.54 -4.21 -21.80
C ALA A 156 0.47 -3.38 -20.51
N ALA A 157 0.08 -2.10 -20.60
CA ALA A 157 -0.12 -1.27 -19.41
C ALA A 157 -1.27 -1.80 -18.56
N VAL A 158 -2.40 -2.15 -19.20
CA VAL A 158 -3.54 -2.79 -18.50
C VAL A 158 -3.10 -4.06 -17.76
N ALA A 159 -2.30 -4.91 -18.40
CA ALA A 159 -1.79 -6.13 -17.78
C ALA A 159 -0.88 -5.85 -16.58
N VAL A 160 -0.01 -4.84 -16.64
CA VAL A 160 0.83 -4.44 -15.51
C VAL A 160 -0.03 -3.90 -14.35
N SER A 161 -1.02 -3.05 -14.66
CA SER A 161 -1.98 -2.57 -13.65
C SER A 161 -2.73 -3.71 -12.96
N GLU A 162 -3.10 -4.74 -13.72
CA GLU A 162 -3.77 -5.92 -13.17
C GLU A 162 -2.84 -6.71 -12.24
N LEU A 163 -1.58 -6.92 -12.65
CA LEU A 163 -0.57 -7.59 -11.82
C LEU A 163 -0.33 -6.86 -10.50
N LEU A 164 -0.26 -5.52 -10.54
CA LEU A 164 -0.13 -4.70 -9.33
C LEU A 164 -1.36 -4.83 -8.43
N SER A 165 -2.56 -4.87 -9.01
CA SER A 165 -3.80 -5.06 -8.24
C SER A 165 -3.87 -6.45 -7.58
N VAL A 166 -3.40 -7.50 -8.27
CA VAL A 166 -3.27 -8.84 -7.70
C VAL A 166 -2.23 -8.87 -6.58
N ALA A 167 -1.09 -8.20 -6.76
CA ALA A 167 -0.07 -8.07 -5.72
C ALA A 167 -0.60 -7.31 -4.49
N SER A 168 -1.39 -6.25 -4.71
CA SER A 168 -2.09 -5.51 -3.67
C SER A 168 -3.03 -6.42 -2.89
N LEU A 169 -3.86 -7.21 -3.56
CA LEU A 169 -4.75 -8.17 -2.90
C LEU A 169 -3.97 -9.22 -2.09
N ALA A 170 -2.87 -9.75 -2.64
CA ALA A 170 -2.03 -10.71 -1.95
C ALA A 170 -1.40 -10.10 -0.68
N LEU A 171 -0.89 -8.87 -0.76
CA LEU A 171 -0.35 -8.15 0.39
C LEU A 171 -1.43 -7.83 1.43
N PHE A 172 -2.63 -7.44 1.00
CA PHE A 172 -3.77 -7.24 1.89
C PHE A 172 -4.07 -8.51 2.70
N VAL A 173 -4.20 -9.65 2.02
CA VAL A 173 -4.44 -10.94 2.69
C VAL A 173 -3.30 -11.28 3.64
N TRP A 174 -2.05 -11.09 3.21
CA TRP A 174 -0.89 -11.36 4.06
C TRP A 174 -0.90 -10.49 5.32
N LEU A 175 -1.09 -9.17 5.19
CA LEU A 175 -1.17 -8.22 6.31
C LEU A 175 -2.32 -8.56 7.25
N LEU A 176 -3.48 -8.97 6.74
CA LEU A 176 -4.63 -9.39 7.54
C LEU A 176 -4.30 -10.64 8.36
N VAL A 177 -3.67 -11.65 7.75
CA VAL A 177 -3.20 -12.84 8.46
C VAL A 177 -2.19 -12.47 9.55
N GLY A 178 -1.23 -11.58 9.25
CA GLY A 178 -0.27 -11.09 10.23
C GLY A 178 -0.93 -10.33 11.40
N LEU A 179 -1.95 -9.52 11.10
CA LEU A 179 -2.74 -8.81 12.10
C LEU A 179 -3.44 -9.77 13.05
N ILE A 180 -4.09 -10.79 12.53
CA ILE A 180 -4.83 -11.77 13.32
C ILE A 180 -3.88 -12.62 14.17
N LYS A 181 -2.74 -13.03 13.60
CA LYS A 181 -1.81 -13.95 14.26
C LYS A 181 -0.90 -13.27 15.29
N PHE A 182 -0.44 -12.05 15.02
CA PHE A 182 0.57 -11.37 15.86
C PHE A 182 0.17 -9.92 16.18
N GLY A 183 -0.49 -9.25 15.24
CA GLY A 183 -0.92 -7.86 15.32
C GLY A 183 -0.30 -6.98 14.24
N PRO A 184 -0.41 -5.64 14.34
CA PRO A 184 0.09 -4.71 13.32
C PRO A 184 1.57 -4.95 13.00
N TRP A 185 1.89 -4.98 11.71
CA TRP A 185 3.21 -5.35 11.18
C TRP A 185 3.73 -6.71 11.64
N ALA A 186 2.84 -7.65 11.93
CA ALA A 186 3.17 -8.95 12.51
C ALA A 186 4.04 -8.86 13.77
N MET A 187 3.94 -7.77 14.54
CA MET A 187 4.71 -7.60 15.79
C MET A 187 3.90 -8.13 16.96
N LYS A 188 4.45 -9.07 17.73
CA LYS A 188 3.74 -9.71 18.85
C LYS A 188 3.84 -8.89 20.15
N LYS A 189 2.95 -9.18 21.10
CA LYS A 189 3.09 -8.67 22.46
C LYS A 189 4.24 -9.41 23.17
N PRO A 190 4.97 -8.75 24.08
CA PRO A 190 5.99 -9.39 24.89
C PRO A 190 5.41 -10.60 25.65
N GLY A 191 6.10 -11.73 25.62
CA GLY A 191 5.68 -12.96 26.31
C GLY A 191 4.58 -13.78 25.61
N ALA A 192 4.13 -13.38 24.42
CA ALA A 192 3.17 -14.13 23.60
C ALA A 192 3.82 -15.05 22.56
#